data_AF-A0A0N0TF06-F1
#
_entry.id   AF-A0A0N0TF06-F1
#
_cell.length_a   1.000
_cell.length_b   1.000
_cell.length_c   1.000
_cell.angle_alpha   90.00
_cell.angle_beta   90.00
_cell.angle_gamma   90.00
#
_symmetry.space_group_name_H-M   'P 1'
#
loop_
_entity.id
_entity.type
_entity.pdbx_description
1 polymer ?
#
loop_
_entity_poly.entity_id
_entity_poly.type
_entity_poly.pdbx_seq_one_letter_code
_entity_poly.pdbx_strand_id
1 'polypeptide(L)'
;MTERKPPGVPFESWVDKQIRDAQGRGEFDRLPGAGAPLPTEVDSTYDELWWVKRKLVREGLAVLPPALALRKEAEDALEAAYAAPSERIARKIIEDVNVRIKDMMFKPPPGPPLGKKPYDVEEVVREWRQRRAAARGDGGVAGSAV
;
A
#
# COMPACT_ATOMS: atom_id res chain seq x y z
N MET A 1 -51.41 -24.46 -26.69
CA MET A 1 -50.22 -25.24 -27.09
C MET A 1 -49.37 -25.46 -25.86
N THR A 2 -49.11 -26.70 -25.45
CA THR A 2 -48.17 -26.99 -24.36
C THR A 2 -46.79 -27.16 -24.96
N GLU A 3 -45.87 -26.26 -24.65
CA GLU A 3 -44.48 -26.31 -25.09
C GLU A 3 -43.80 -27.51 -24.41
N ARG A 4 -43.26 -28.45 -25.21
CA ARG A 4 -42.50 -29.60 -24.71
C ARG A 4 -41.01 -29.31 -24.82
N LYS A 5 -40.27 -29.70 -23.80
CA LYS A 5 -38.81 -29.60 -23.74
C LYS A 5 -38.16 -30.27 -24.97
N PRO A 6 -37.33 -29.57 -25.76
CA PRO A 6 -36.63 -30.15 -26.89
C PRO A 6 -35.64 -31.25 -26.46
N PRO A 7 -35.43 -32.30 -27.29
CA PRO A 7 -34.45 -33.32 -27.01
C PRO A 7 -33.03 -32.73 -26.96
N GLY A 8 -32.20 -33.21 -26.03
CA GLY A 8 -30.82 -32.74 -25.82
C GLY A 8 -30.67 -31.54 -24.88
N VAL A 9 -31.76 -30.90 -24.45
CA VAL A 9 -31.71 -29.84 -23.44
C VAL A 9 -31.69 -30.48 -22.04
N PRO A 10 -30.68 -30.21 -21.18
CA PRO A 10 -30.65 -30.73 -19.81
C PRO A 10 -31.75 -30.09 -18.96
N PHE A 11 -32.10 -30.71 -17.83
CA PHE A 11 -32.96 -30.03 -16.85
C PHE A 11 -32.15 -28.97 -16.14
N GLU A 12 -32.83 -27.94 -15.66
CA GLU A 12 -32.18 -26.92 -14.86
C GLU A 12 -31.43 -27.54 -13.68
N SER A 13 -30.16 -27.21 -13.52
CA SER A 13 -29.38 -27.62 -12.37
C SER A 13 -29.72 -26.77 -11.14
N TRP A 14 -29.35 -27.25 -9.96
CA TRP A 14 -29.50 -26.45 -8.74
C TRP A 14 -28.73 -25.12 -8.82
N VAL A 15 -27.57 -25.09 -9.49
CA VAL A 15 -26.77 -23.87 -9.69
C VAL A 15 -27.49 -22.89 -10.61
N ASP A 16 -28.06 -23.38 -11.72
CA ASP A 16 -28.84 -22.54 -12.65
C ASP A 16 -30.05 -21.91 -11.95
N LYS A 17 -30.73 -22.68 -11.09
CA LYS A 17 -31.84 -22.18 -10.28
C LYS A 17 -31.40 -21.04 -9.36
N GLN A 18 -30.27 -21.21 -8.67
CA GLN A 18 -29.73 -20.17 -7.80
C GLN A 18 -29.40 -18.88 -8.57
N ILE A 19 -28.83 -19.01 -9.78
CA ILE A 19 -28.54 -17.86 -10.65
C ILE A 19 -29.83 -17.15 -11.08
N ARG A 20 -30.84 -17.90 -11.53
CA ARG A 20 -32.13 -17.31 -11.93
C ARG A 20 -32.82 -16.62 -10.77
N ASP A 21 -32.85 -17.25 -9.60
CA ASP A 21 -33.48 -16.66 -8.43
C ASP A 21 -32.74 -15.38 -8.00
N ALA A 22 -31.40 -15.33 -8.10
CA ALA A 22 -30.60 -14.12 -7.83
C ALA A 22 -30.84 -13.00 -8.88
N GLN A 23 -30.98 -13.36 -10.15
CA GLN A 23 -31.41 -12.43 -11.20
C GLN A 23 -32.81 -11.87 -10.94
N GLY A 24 -33.77 -12.71 -10.55
CA GLY A 24 -35.13 -12.29 -10.22
C GLY A 24 -35.21 -11.36 -9.00
N ARG A 25 -34.23 -11.45 -8.09
CA ARG A 25 -34.06 -10.52 -6.95
C ARG A 25 -33.31 -9.23 -7.31
N GLY A 26 -32.82 -9.10 -8.55
CA GLY A 26 -32.06 -7.92 -8.99
C GLY A 26 -30.66 -7.82 -8.39
N GLU A 27 -30.07 -8.93 -7.90
CA GLU A 27 -28.73 -8.92 -7.28
C GLU A 27 -27.63 -8.51 -8.28
N PHE A 28 -27.91 -8.60 -9.59
CA PHE A 28 -27.00 -8.19 -10.67
C PHE A 28 -27.28 -6.78 -11.23
N ASP A 29 -28.36 -6.10 -10.81
CA ASP A 29 -28.79 -4.83 -11.42
C ASP A 29 -27.88 -3.64 -11.09
N ARG A 30 -27.12 -3.73 -9.99
CA ARG A 30 -26.26 -2.65 -9.48
C ARG A 30 -24.86 -3.13 -9.14
N LEU A 31 -24.29 -3.97 -9.99
CA LEU A 31 -22.91 -4.42 -9.81
C LEU A 31 -21.94 -3.22 -9.85
N PRO A 32 -20.88 -3.23 -9.02
CA PRO A 32 -19.82 -2.24 -9.11
C PRO A 32 -19.24 -2.19 -10.54
N GLY A 33 -19.30 -1.01 -11.16
CA GLY A 33 -18.84 -0.78 -12.53
C GLY A 33 -19.92 -0.95 -13.62
N ALA A 34 -21.18 -1.27 -13.26
CA ALA A 34 -22.26 -1.29 -14.23
C ALA A 34 -22.45 0.08 -14.92
N GLY A 35 -22.36 0.10 -16.25
CA GLY A 35 -22.46 1.31 -17.07
C GLY A 35 -21.22 2.22 -17.06
N ALA A 36 -20.19 1.90 -16.28
CA ALA A 36 -18.93 2.62 -16.31
C ALA A 36 -18.03 2.12 -17.46
N PRO A 37 -17.14 2.96 -18.02
CA PRO A 37 -16.09 2.50 -18.93
C PRO A 37 -15.25 1.39 -18.29
N LEU A 38 -14.75 0.48 -19.12
CA LEU A 38 -13.81 -0.53 -18.64
C LEU A 38 -12.57 0.16 -18.05
N PRO A 39 -12.02 -0.37 -16.95
CA PRO A 39 -10.78 0.16 -16.39
C PRO A 39 -9.65 0.08 -17.41
N THR A 40 -8.80 1.11 -17.46
CA THR A 40 -7.68 1.22 -18.42
C THR A 40 -6.68 0.06 -18.33
N GLU A 41 -6.64 -0.65 -17.20
CA GLU A 41 -5.80 -1.83 -17.03
C GLU A 41 -6.26 -3.02 -17.88
N VAL A 42 -7.51 -3.03 -18.36
CA VAL A 42 -8.04 -4.06 -19.26
C VAL A 42 -7.49 -3.92 -20.69
N ASP A 43 -7.09 -2.70 -21.09
CA ASP A 43 -6.43 -2.42 -22.38
C ASP A 43 -4.91 -2.72 -22.37
N SER A 44 -4.36 -3.14 -21.23
CA SER A 44 -2.96 -3.52 -21.14
C SER A 44 -2.70 -4.93 -21.69
N THR A 45 -1.44 -5.25 -21.99
CA THR A 45 -1.04 -6.61 -22.36
C THR A 45 -1.52 -7.59 -21.30
N TYR A 46 -2.26 -8.62 -21.72
CA TYR A 46 -2.84 -9.61 -20.82
C TYR A 46 -1.75 -10.23 -19.92
N ASP A 47 -1.92 -10.02 -18.62
CA ASP A 47 -1.05 -10.53 -17.57
C ASP A 47 -1.85 -11.54 -16.75
N GLU A 48 -1.45 -12.82 -16.73
CA GLU A 48 -2.13 -13.87 -15.97
C GLU A 48 -2.28 -13.55 -14.47
N LEU A 49 -1.40 -12.71 -13.93
CA LEU A 49 -1.40 -12.27 -12.54
C LEU A 49 -2.22 -10.99 -12.30
N TRP A 50 -2.98 -10.47 -13.28
CA TRP A 50 -3.74 -9.22 -13.17
C TRP A 50 -4.64 -9.18 -11.94
N TRP A 51 -5.35 -10.27 -11.65
CA TRP A 51 -6.28 -10.35 -10.52
C TRP A 51 -5.54 -10.47 -9.19
N VAL A 52 -4.37 -11.11 -9.16
CA VAL A 52 -3.50 -11.20 -7.97
C VAL A 52 -2.97 -9.82 -7.64
N LYS A 53 -2.41 -9.10 -8.62
CA LYS A 53 -1.93 -7.72 -8.47
C LYS A 53 -3.04 -6.80 -7.96
N ARG A 54 -4.24 -6.89 -8.55
CA ARG A 54 -5.42 -6.12 -8.10
C ARG A 54 -5.83 -6.47 -6.68
N LYS A 55 -5.76 -7.75 -6.30
CA LYS A 55 -6.05 -8.21 -4.92
C LYS A 55 -5.00 -7.69 -3.94
N LEU A 56 -3.72 -7.81 -4.26
CA LEU A 56 -2.63 -7.28 -3.43
C LEU A 56 -2.81 -5.79 -3.16
N VAL A 57 -3.09 -4.99 -4.20
CA VAL A 57 -3.38 -3.56 -4.06
C VAL A 57 -4.60 -3.30 -3.17
N ARG A 58 -5.70 -4.05 -3.39
CA ARG A 58 -6.94 -3.92 -2.61
C ARG A 58 -6.74 -4.21 -1.14
N GLU A 59 -5.94 -5.23 -0.83
CA GLU A 59 -5.64 -5.64 0.55
C GLU A 59 -4.45 -4.86 1.16
N GLY A 60 -3.87 -3.89 0.43
CA GLY A 60 -2.71 -3.13 0.89
C GLY A 60 -1.44 -3.97 1.05
N LEU A 61 -1.35 -5.11 0.36
CA LEU A 61 -0.21 -6.02 0.42
C LEU A 61 0.84 -5.62 -0.62
N ALA A 62 2.07 -5.38 -0.16
CA ALA A 62 3.21 -5.14 -1.02
C ALA A 62 4.29 -6.21 -0.77
N VAL A 63 4.60 -7.02 -1.78
CA VAL A 63 5.74 -7.93 -1.75
C VAL A 63 6.92 -7.21 -2.39
N LEU A 64 7.67 -6.47 -1.57
CA LEU A 64 8.85 -5.75 -2.03
C LEU A 64 10.08 -6.67 -1.98
N PRO A 65 10.95 -6.66 -3.00
CA PRO A 65 12.29 -7.20 -2.88
C PRO A 65 12.99 -6.60 -1.64
N PRO A 66 13.88 -7.34 -0.96
CA PRO A 66 14.48 -6.90 0.30
C PRO A 66 15.10 -5.50 0.24
N ALA A 67 15.75 -5.15 -0.88
CA ALA A 67 16.32 -3.83 -1.09
C ALA A 67 15.26 -2.71 -1.13
N LEU A 68 14.12 -2.93 -1.81
CA LEU A 68 13.03 -1.95 -1.86
C LEU A 68 12.31 -1.83 -0.51
N ALA A 69 12.15 -2.94 0.20
CA ALA A 69 11.62 -2.93 1.56
C ALA A 69 12.48 -2.06 2.48
N LEU A 70 13.81 -2.26 2.47
CA LEU A 70 14.73 -1.47 3.29
C LEU A 70 14.79 0.02 2.88
N ARG A 71 14.60 0.36 1.60
CA ARG A 71 14.48 1.77 1.17
C ARG A 71 13.28 2.45 1.82
N LYS A 72 12.12 1.80 1.76
CA LYS A 72 10.88 2.32 2.38
C LYS A 72 11.07 2.44 3.88
N GLU A 73 11.70 1.45 4.49
CA GLU A 73 11.97 1.46 5.92
C GLU A 73 12.92 2.59 6.35
N ALA A 74 13.94 2.88 5.54
CA ALA A 74 14.85 4.00 5.76
C ALA A 74 14.14 5.36 5.69
N GLU A 75 13.19 5.50 4.76
CA GLU A 75 12.34 6.69 4.65
C GLU A 75 11.43 6.85 5.88
N ASP A 76 10.77 5.77 6.30
CA ASP A 76 9.90 5.76 7.49
C ASP A 76 10.67 6.04 8.77
N ALA A 77 11.88 5.47 8.90
CA ALA A 77 12.77 5.72 10.02
C ALA A 77 13.19 7.19 10.08
N LEU A 78 13.47 7.82 8.93
CA LEU A 78 13.84 9.23 8.87
C LEU A 78 12.67 10.13 9.29
N GLU A 79 11.46 9.85 8.80
CA GLU A 79 10.25 10.58 9.19
C GLU A 79 9.97 10.42 10.71
N ALA A 80 10.04 9.19 11.22
CA ALA A 80 9.85 8.90 12.64
C ALA A 80 10.91 9.56 13.52
N ALA A 81 12.17 9.64 13.06
CA ALA A 81 13.24 10.34 13.77
C ALA A 81 12.94 11.84 13.87
N TYR A 82 12.40 12.46 12.82
CA TYR A 82 11.98 13.87 12.87
C TYR A 82 10.76 14.12 13.77
N ALA A 83 9.86 13.15 13.91
CA ALA A 83 8.72 13.21 14.81
C ALA A 83 9.05 12.80 16.26
N ALA A 84 10.26 12.30 16.53
CA ALA A 84 10.60 11.71 17.82
C ALA A 84 10.46 12.72 18.98
N PRO A 85 10.01 12.29 20.18
CA PRO A 85 9.79 13.19 21.30
C PRO A 85 11.08 13.61 22.02
N SER A 86 12.20 12.92 21.75
CA SER A 86 13.51 13.24 22.32
C SER A 86 14.64 12.92 21.33
N GLU A 87 15.76 13.63 21.48
CA GLU A 87 16.96 13.42 20.68
C GLU A 87 17.48 11.98 20.77
N ARG A 88 17.46 11.40 21.98
CA ARG A 88 17.88 10.02 22.21
C ARG A 88 17.08 9.04 21.36
N ILE A 89 15.78 9.28 21.20
CA ILE A 89 14.91 8.44 20.38
C ILE A 89 15.19 8.67 18.89
N ALA A 90 15.32 9.92 18.45
CA ALA A 90 15.68 10.25 17.07
C ALA A 90 16.99 9.56 16.65
N ARG A 91 18.03 9.68 17.50
CA ARG A 91 19.33 9.06 17.32
C ARG A 91 19.24 7.54 17.20
N LYS A 92 18.53 6.91 18.13
CA LYS A 92 18.34 5.45 18.14
C LYS A 92 17.67 4.94 16.86
N ILE A 93 16.61 5.60 16.40
CA ILE A 93 15.88 5.20 15.17
C ILE A 93 16.83 5.18 13.96
N ILE A 94 17.64 6.23 13.81
CA ILE A 94 18.59 6.35 12.70
C ILE A 94 19.74 5.35 12.82
N GLU A 95 20.27 5.13 14.02
CA GLU A 95 21.32 4.13 14.26
C GLU A 95 20.83 2.72 13.92
N ASP A 96 19.62 2.36 14.36
CA ASP A 96 19.02 1.03 14.12
C ASP A 96 18.78 0.77 12.62
N VAL A 97 18.34 1.77 11.84
CA VAL A 97 18.22 1.62 10.39
C VAL A 97 19.58 1.62 9.68
N ASN A 98 20.55 2.40 10.16
CA ASN A 98 21.92 2.41 9.62
C ASN A 98 22.63 1.06 9.77
N VAL A 99 22.39 0.33 10.86
CA VAL A 99 22.92 -1.04 11.02
C VAL A 99 22.44 -1.95 9.89
N ARG A 100 21.14 -1.87 9.55
CA ARG A 100 20.54 -2.70 8.49
C ARG A 100 20.94 -2.27 7.09
N ILE A 101 21.05 -0.97 6.85
CA ILE A 101 21.63 -0.43 5.61
C ILE A 101 23.05 -0.98 5.42
N LYS A 102 23.88 -0.93 6.46
CA LYS A 102 25.26 -1.47 6.40
C LYS A 102 25.28 -2.98 6.17
N ASP A 103 24.50 -3.77 6.90
CA ASP A 103 24.49 -5.23 6.72
C ASP A 103 24.09 -5.63 5.29
N MET A 104 23.05 -4.99 4.73
CA MET A 104 22.66 -5.22 3.34
C MET A 104 23.71 -4.73 2.33
N MET A 105 24.42 -3.63 2.61
CA MET A 105 25.53 -3.19 1.76
C MET A 105 26.70 -4.18 1.76
N PHE A 106 26.97 -4.83 2.90
CA PHE A 106 28.01 -5.87 2.99
C PHE A 106 27.57 -7.21 2.41
N LYS A 107 26.27 -7.52 2.42
CA LYS A 107 25.69 -8.78 1.94
C LYS A 107 24.44 -8.50 1.08
N PRO A 108 24.61 -7.95 -0.13
CA PRO A 108 23.47 -7.61 -0.97
C PRO A 108 22.75 -8.88 -1.45
N PRO A 109 21.44 -9.04 -1.17
CA PRO A 109 20.68 -10.14 -1.72
C PRO A 109 20.42 -9.93 -3.22
N PRO A 110 20.00 -10.98 -3.97
CA PRO A 110 19.60 -10.84 -5.35
C PRO A 110 18.48 -9.80 -5.51
N GLY A 111 18.63 -8.93 -6.51
CA GLY A 111 17.63 -7.90 -6.81
C GLY A 111 18.25 -6.55 -7.16
N PRO A 112 17.42 -5.48 -7.22
CA PRO A 112 17.92 -4.15 -7.47
C PRO A 112 18.86 -3.70 -6.34
N PRO A 113 19.88 -2.87 -6.64
CA PRO A 113 20.80 -2.38 -5.61
C PRO A 113 20.06 -1.55 -4.56
N LEU A 114 20.55 -1.49 -3.31
CA LEU A 114 19.90 -0.70 -2.25
C LEU A 114 19.78 0.79 -2.61
N GLY A 115 20.78 1.39 -3.27
CA GLY A 115 20.72 2.77 -3.74
C GLY A 115 20.59 3.84 -2.63
N LYS A 116 20.86 3.48 -1.37
CA LYS A 116 20.88 4.38 -0.21
C LYS A 116 22.27 4.32 0.45
N LYS A 117 22.62 5.37 1.17
CA LYS A 117 23.78 5.41 2.08
C LYS A 117 23.26 5.47 3.53
N PRO A 118 24.04 5.01 4.51
CA PRO A 118 23.73 5.28 5.91
C PRO A 118 23.56 6.79 6.15
N TYR A 119 22.56 7.16 6.92
CA TYR A 119 22.31 8.55 7.30
C TYR A 119 23.38 9.06 8.27
N ASP A 120 23.72 10.34 8.15
CA ASP A 120 24.50 11.02 9.18
C ASP A 120 23.59 11.32 10.39
N VAL A 121 23.91 10.71 11.51
CA VAL A 121 23.13 10.81 12.74
C VAL A 121 23.10 12.24 13.27
N GLU A 122 24.23 12.96 13.21
CA GLU A 122 24.33 14.33 13.71
C GLU A 122 23.58 15.30 12.81
N GLU A 123 23.60 15.07 11.49
CA GLU A 123 22.81 15.85 10.55
C GLU A 123 21.31 15.70 10.82
N VAL A 124 20.83 14.48 11.01
CA VAL A 124 19.42 14.22 11.31
C VAL A 124 19.01 14.81 12.66
N VAL A 125 19.85 14.69 13.69
CA VAL A 125 19.60 15.30 15.01
C VAL A 125 19.54 16.83 14.92
N ARG A 126 20.43 17.46 14.14
CA ARG A 126 20.43 18.90 13.91
C ARG A 126 19.11 19.36 13.29
N GLU A 127 18.66 18.68 12.25
CA GLU A 127 17.39 18.97 11.57
C GLU A 127 16.17 18.73 12.52
N TRP A 128 16.18 17.66 13.30
CA TRP A 128 15.17 17.40 14.34
C TRP A 128 15.07 18.55 15.35
N ARG A 129 16.22 19.06 15.85
CA ARG A 129 16.24 20.20 16.79
C ARG A 129 15.64 21.46 16.16
N GLN A 130 15.94 21.73 14.89
CA GLN A 130 15.41 22.88 14.17
C GLN A 130 13.88 22.80 14.02
N ARG A 131 13.34 21.65 13.61
CA ARG A 131 11.90 21.43 13.50
C ARG A 131 11.18 21.58 14.84
N ARG A 132 11.79 21.09 15.93
CA ARG A 132 11.25 21.25 17.30
C ARG A 132 11.29 22.70 17.77
N ALA A 133 12.33 23.45 17.43
CA ALA A 133 12.42 24.87 17.75
C ALA A 133 11.34 25.67 17.00
N ALA A 134 11.13 25.40 15.70
CA ALA A 134 10.08 26.02 14.90
C ALA A 134 8.68 25.74 15.47
N ALA A 135 8.37 24.47 15.79
CA ALA A 135 7.09 24.09 16.37
C ALA A 135 6.82 24.70 17.77
N ARG A 136 7.89 25.01 18.54
CA ARG A 136 7.77 25.72 19.82
C ARG A 136 7.59 27.23 19.65
N GLY A 137 8.18 27.81 18.61
CA GLY A 137 8.07 29.25 18.32
C GLY A 137 6.70 29.65 17.80
N ASP A 138 6.02 28.76 17.06
CA ASP A 138 4.70 29.03 16.47
C ASP A 138 3.54 28.99 17.49
N GLY A 139 3.74 28.35 18.65
CA GLY A 139 2.75 28.27 19.74
C GLY A 139 2.69 29.51 20.65
N GLY A 140 3.53 30.52 20.43
CA GLY A 140 3.69 31.68 21.32
C GLY A 140 2.90 32.94 20.94
N VAL A 141 2.22 32.98 19.79
CA VAL A 141 1.64 34.23 19.24
C VAL A 141 0.11 34.28 19.31
N ALA A 142 -0.58 33.22 19.74
CA ALA A 142 -2.04 33.12 19.72
C ALA A 142 -2.73 33.27 21.10
N GLY A 143 -2.23 34.17 21.97
CA GLY A 143 -2.72 34.30 23.35
C GLY A 143 -2.59 35.68 23.98
N SER A 144 -2.89 36.76 23.24
CA SER A 144 -3.19 38.07 23.82
C SER A 144 -3.91 38.95 22.80
N ALA A 145 -5.23 38.77 22.71
CA ALA A 145 -6.15 39.82 22.32
C ALA A 145 -7.56 39.44 22.79
N VAL A 146 -8.19 40.41 23.45
CA VAL A 146 -9.57 40.50 23.97
C VAL A 146 -9.73 40.10 25.44
#